data_AF-A0A484X5Z6-F1
#
_entry.id   AF-A0A484X5Z6-F1
#
_cell.length_a   1.000
_cell.length_b   1.000
_cell.length_c   1.000
_cell.angle_alpha   90.00
_cell.angle_beta   90.00
_cell.angle_gamma   90.00
#
_symmetry.space_group_name_H-M   'P 1'
#
loop_
_entity.id
_entity.type
_entity.pdbx_description
1 polymer ?
#
loop_
_entity_poly.entity_id
_entity_poly.type
_entity_poly.pdbx_seq_one_letter_code
_entity_poly.pdbx_strand_id
1 'polypeptide(L)'
;MTVDPAVVTLLRKNTRIELRNPKLSLSDANLSALLTGKTFELVPGDGEPRKEFVVVPGEKALLQEPDVLTLTLTAPESYGIDAGQPLILHGVQVGQVIDRKLTSKGVTFTVAIEPQHRELVKGDSKFVVNSRVDVKVGMDGVEFLGASASEWINGGIRILPGDKGEMKASYPLYANLEKALENSLSDLPTTTVSLSAETLPDVQAGSVVLYRKFEVGEVITVRPRANAFDIDLHIKAGVSQPSDQQQRVLGRRWGESSAEW
;
A
#
# COMPACT_ATOMS: atom_id res chain seq x y z
N MET A 1 26.55 14.14 -28.90
CA MET A 1 26.39 12.69 -29.10
C MET A 1 26.48 12.43 -30.60
N THR A 2 27.40 11.58 -31.03
CA THR A 2 27.39 11.03 -32.40
C THR A 2 26.46 9.81 -32.40
N VAL A 3 25.59 9.73 -33.40
CA VAL A 3 24.62 8.65 -33.56
C VAL A 3 24.88 7.92 -34.88
N ASP A 4 24.57 6.64 -34.93
CA ASP A 4 24.65 5.85 -36.17
C ASP A 4 23.73 6.48 -37.24
N PRO A 5 24.21 6.68 -38.49
CA PRO A 5 23.37 7.16 -39.59
C PRO A 5 22.05 6.40 -39.76
N ALA A 6 22.01 5.10 -39.44
CA ALA A 6 20.82 4.27 -39.54
C ALA A 6 19.70 4.68 -38.57
N VAL A 7 20.02 5.31 -37.43
CA VAL A 7 19.02 5.72 -36.43
C VAL A 7 18.60 7.19 -36.57
N VAL A 8 19.24 7.97 -37.45
CA VAL A 8 18.92 9.39 -37.66
C VAL A 8 17.47 9.61 -38.07
N THR A 9 16.89 8.68 -38.83
CA THR A 9 15.48 8.75 -39.27
C THR A 9 14.48 8.60 -38.11
N LEU A 10 14.92 8.03 -37.00
CA LEU A 10 14.14 7.86 -35.77
C LEU A 10 14.17 9.10 -34.87
N LEU A 11 15.01 10.11 -35.17
CA LEU A 11 15.12 11.34 -34.41
C LEU A 11 14.07 12.37 -34.88
N ARG A 12 12.88 12.31 -34.29
CA ARG A 12 11.72 13.13 -34.63
C ARG A 12 11.19 13.89 -33.43
N LYS A 13 10.24 14.79 -33.68
CA LYS A 13 9.64 15.67 -32.67
C LYS A 13 9.20 14.95 -31.40
N ASN A 14 8.59 13.76 -31.53
CA ASN A 14 8.06 12.97 -30.40
C ASN A 14 9.00 11.84 -29.95
N THR A 15 10.23 11.78 -30.47
CA THR A 15 11.25 10.82 -30.02
C THR A 15 11.74 11.22 -28.63
N ARG A 16 11.90 10.23 -27.74
CA ARG A 16 12.36 10.44 -26.36
C ARG A 16 13.75 9.87 -26.16
N ILE A 17 14.55 10.56 -25.36
CA ILE A 17 15.85 10.08 -24.91
C ILE A 17 15.80 9.97 -23.39
N GLU A 18 15.89 8.75 -22.89
CA GLU A 18 15.67 8.41 -21.48
C GLU A 18 17.00 7.98 -20.85
N LEU A 19 17.32 8.54 -19.68
CA LEU A 19 18.51 8.14 -18.92
C LEU A 19 18.16 6.98 -17.99
N ARG A 20 18.65 5.79 -18.29
CA ARG A 20 18.45 4.59 -17.48
C ARG A 20 19.63 4.38 -16.54
N ASN A 21 19.33 4.28 -15.24
CA ASN A 21 20.29 3.84 -14.24
C ASN A 21 20.24 2.30 -14.16
N PRO A 22 21.39 1.61 -14.11
CA PRO A 22 21.39 0.17 -13.94
C PRO A 22 20.82 -0.16 -12.55
N LYS A 23 19.78 -0.99 -12.49
CA LYS A 23 19.19 -1.46 -11.25
C LYS A 23 19.82 -2.78 -10.86
N LEU A 24 20.25 -2.90 -9.60
CA LEU A 24 20.62 -4.18 -9.01
C LEU A 24 19.37 -4.76 -8.34
N SER A 25 18.87 -5.88 -8.86
CA SER A 25 17.84 -6.68 -8.19
C SER A 25 18.43 -8.04 -7.85
N LEU A 26 18.03 -8.61 -6.72
CA LEU A 26 18.43 -10.00 -6.39
C LEU A 26 17.79 -11.01 -7.35
N SER A 27 16.74 -10.60 -8.09
CA SER A 27 16.09 -11.39 -9.14
C SER A 27 16.90 -11.41 -10.44
N ASP A 28 17.59 -10.30 -10.74
CA ASP A 28 18.35 -10.08 -11.96
C ASP A 28 19.80 -9.77 -11.62
N ALA A 29 20.63 -10.80 -11.56
CA ALA A 29 22.07 -10.71 -11.28
C ALA A 29 22.88 -10.19 -12.48
N ASN A 30 22.36 -9.23 -13.25
CA ASN A 30 23.07 -8.65 -14.39
C ASN A 30 24.13 -7.63 -13.93
N LEU A 31 25.20 -8.13 -13.34
CA LEU A 31 26.35 -7.35 -12.86
C LEU A 31 27.07 -6.62 -14.01
N SER A 32 26.97 -7.13 -15.24
CA SER A 32 27.56 -6.48 -16.42
C SER A 32 26.96 -5.10 -16.68
N ALA A 33 25.67 -4.91 -16.41
CA ALA A 33 25.00 -3.62 -16.55
C ALA A 33 25.53 -2.56 -15.55
N LEU A 34 26.04 -2.99 -14.39
CA LEU A 34 26.66 -2.08 -13.42
C LEU A 34 28.02 -1.56 -13.91
N LEU A 35 28.74 -2.34 -14.70
CA LEU A 35 30.03 -1.92 -15.29
C LEU A 35 29.84 -0.88 -16.40
N THR A 36 28.74 -0.96 -17.15
CA THR A 36 28.42 0.00 -18.22
C THR A 36 27.96 1.37 -17.71
N GLY A 37 27.58 1.46 -16.43
CA GLY A 37 27.08 2.71 -15.85
C GLY A 37 25.73 3.14 -16.42
N LYS A 38 25.44 4.45 -16.40
CA LYS A 38 24.18 4.99 -16.91
C LYS A 38 24.12 4.88 -18.43
N THR A 39 22.96 4.49 -18.96
CA THR A 39 22.73 4.35 -20.40
C THR A 39 21.67 5.33 -20.89
N PHE A 40 21.76 5.71 -22.16
CA PHE A 40 20.70 6.45 -22.85
C PHE A 40 19.89 5.48 -23.70
N GLU A 41 18.59 5.46 -23.47
CA GLU A 41 17.63 4.68 -24.25
C GLU A 41 16.88 5.62 -25.21
N LEU A 42 16.81 5.22 -26.48
CA LEU A 42 16.11 5.97 -27.52
C LEU A 42 14.75 5.32 -27.76
N VAL A 43 13.67 6.05 -27.48
CA VAL A 43 12.31 5.62 -27.79
C VAL A 43 11.81 6.38 -29.01
N PRO A 44 11.64 5.73 -30.18
CA PRO A 44 11.19 6.38 -31.40
C PRO A 44 9.80 6.99 -31.24
N GLY A 45 9.59 8.12 -31.90
CA GLY A 45 8.26 8.75 -32.02
C GLY A 45 8.09 9.41 -33.37
N ASP A 46 6.88 9.93 -33.61
CA ASP A 46 6.51 10.55 -34.88
C ASP A 46 6.80 12.06 -34.94
N GLY A 47 6.50 12.66 -36.09
CA GLY A 47 6.57 14.10 -36.34
C GLY A 47 7.79 14.53 -37.15
N GLU A 48 8.03 15.84 -37.16
CA GLU A 48 9.11 16.44 -37.94
C GLU A 48 10.50 16.03 -37.42
N PRO A 49 11.52 15.91 -38.29
CA PRO A 49 12.88 15.63 -37.87
C PRO A 49 13.39 16.65 -36.85
N ARG A 50 14.05 16.17 -35.79
CA ARG A 50 14.56 17.00 -34.70
C ARG A 50 15.97 16.56 -34.31
N LYS A 51 16.83 17.51 -33.93
CA LYS A 51 18.23 17.24 -33.56
C LYS A 51 18.57 17.56 -32.10
N GLU A 52 17.67 18.24 -31.39
CA GLU A 52 17.86 18.64 -29.99
C GLU A 52 16.80 18.00 -29.12
N PHE A 53 17.21 17.34 -28.04
CA PHE A 53 16.33 16.59 -27.15
C PHE A 53 16.62 16.92 -25.69
N VAL A 54 15.57 16.92 -24.88
CA VAL A 54 15.71 16.98 -23.42
C VAL A 54 15.79 15.55 -22.92
N VAL A 55 16.85 15.24 -22.18
CA VAL A 55 17.00 13.93 -21.55
C VAL A 55 16.07 13.85 -20.35
N VAL A 56 15.27 12.78 -20.28
CA VAL A 56 14.34 12.53 -19.18
C VAL A 56 14.92 11.42 -18.28
N PRO A 57 14.93 11.57 -16.94
CA PRO A 57 15.24 10.46 -16.05
C PRO A 57 14.31 9.28 -16.30
N GLY A 58 14.83 8.05 -16.32
CA GLY A 58 14.06 6.85 -16.65
C GLY A 58 12.86 6.60 -15.73
N GLU A 59 12.92 7.08 -14.48
CA GLU A 59 11.83 7.02 -13.50
C GLU A 59 10.68 7.98 -13.85
N LYS A 60 10.94 8.99 -14.68
CA LYS A 60 9.96 9.97 -15.18
C LYS A 60 9.56 9.72 -16.63
N ALA A 61 10.11 8.69 -17.27
CA ALA A 61 9.81 8.33 -18.65
C ALA A 61 8.30 8.08 -18.86
N LEU A 62 7.66 7.35 -17.93
CA LEU A 62 6.24 7.03 -17.99
C LEU A 62 5.36 8.29 -18.00
N LEU A 63 5.80 9.40 -17.39
CA LEU A 63 5.08 10.68 -17.43
C LEU A 63 5.04 11.33 -18.82
N GLN A 64 5.86 10.87 -19.77
CA GLN A 64 5.89 11.38 -21.14
C GLN A 64 4.97 10.59 -22.08
N GLU A 65 4.34 9.52 -21.59
CA GLU A 65 3.37 8.79 -22.39
C GLU A 65 2.04 9.56 -22.50
N PRO A 66 1.42 9.59 -23.70
CA PRO A 66 0.10 10.16 -23.87
C PRO A 66 -0.92 9.46 -22.95
N ASP A 67 -1.79 10.25 -22.32
CA ASP A 67 -2.89 9.76 -21.47
C ASP A 67 -2.48 8.92 -20.24
N VAL A 68 -1.22 9.06 -19.80
CA VAL A 68 -0.76 8.44 -18.55
C VAL A 68 -1.59 8.93 -17.36
N LEU A 69 -2.02 8.00 -16.52
CA LEU A 69 -2.74 8.33 -15.29
C LEU A 69 -1.73 8.65 -14.19
N THR A 70 -1.75 9.87 -13.67
CA THR A 70 -0.92 10.26 -12.52
C THR A 70 -1.79 10.43 -11.28
N LEU A 71 -1.41 9.79 -10.17
CA LEU A 71 -2.11 9.87 -8.87
C LEU A 71 -1.16 10.30 -7.76
N THR A 72 -1.72 10.95 -6.73
CA THR A 72 -0.99 11.20 -5.48
C THR A 72 -1.40 10.18 -4.43
N LEU A 73 -0.43 9.55 -3.79
CA LEU A 73 -0.67 8.70 -2.62
C LEU A 73 -0.11 9.37 -1.36
N THR A 74 -0.84 9.28 -0.26
CA THR A 74 -0.43 9.87 1.03
C THR A 74 -0.28 8.81 2.10
N ALA A 75 0.81 8.84 2.85
CA ALA A 75 1.10 7.94 3.96
C ALA A 75 1.70 8.73 5.15
N PRO A 76 1.58 8.22 6.39
CA PRO A 76 2.31 8.80 7.53
C PRO A 76 3.84 8.59 7.40
N GLU A 77 4.28 7.52 6.74
CA GLU A 77 5.68 7.14 6.60
C GLU A 77 6.03 6.69 5.17
N SER A 78 7.33 6.48 4.90
CA SER A 78 7.78 6.06 3.57
C SER A 78 7.57 4.57 3.28
N TYR A 79 7.44 3.75 4.33
CA TYR A 79 7.36 2.28 4.25
C TYR A 79 8.46 1.60 3.41
N GLY A 80 9.63 2.27 3.27
CA GLY A 80 10.71 1.78 2.43
C GLY A 80 10.40 1.81 0.92
N ILE A 81 9.36 2.53 0.50
CA ILE A 81 9.03 2.69 -0.92
C ILE A 81 9.89 3.79 -1.53
N ASP A 82 10.56 3.48 -2.63
CA ASP A 82 11.40 4.41 -3.38
C ASP A 82 10.85 4.66 -4.80
N ALA A 83 11.29 5.78 -5.39
CA ALA A 83 11.02 6.07 -6.79
C ALA A 83 11.57 4.93 -7.68
N GLY A 84 10.79 4.57 -8.69
CA GLY A 84 11.11 3.50 -9.61
C GLY A 84 10.59 2.11 -9.21
N GLN A 85 10.00 1.95 -8.02
CA GLN A 85 9.34 0.70 -7.61
C GLN A 85 8.00 0.49 -8.34
N PRO A 86 7.58 -0.78 -8.54
CA PRO A 86 6.43 -1.08 -9.38
C PRO A 86 5.08 -0.83 -8.67
N LEU A 87 4.06 -0.47 -9.46
CA LEU A 87 2.67 -0.63 -9.06
C LEU A 87 2.14 -1.95 -9.61
N ILE A 88 1.63 -2.80 -8.74
CA ILE A 88 1.19 -4.17 -9.06
C ILE A 88 -0.32 -4.29 -8.90
N LEU A 89 -1.01 -4.84 -9.91
CA LEU A 89 -2.42 -5.20 -9.85
C LEU A 89 -2.57 -6.65 -10.31
N HIS A 90 -3.19 -7.50 -9.49
CA HIS A 90 -3.32 -8.96 -9.75
C HIS A 90 -2.00 -9.67 -10.14
N GLY A 91 -0.86 -9.22 -9.60
CA GLY A 91 0.46 -9.80 -9.91
C GLY A 91 1.13 -9.25 -11.17
N VAL A 92 0.46 -8.35 -11.90
CA VAL A 92 0.99 -7.69 -13.10
C VAL A 92 1.44 -6.27 -12.76
N GLN A 93 2.62 -5.87 -13.24
CA GLN A 93 3.06 -4.47 -13.17
C GLN A 93 2.22 -3.62 -14.11
N VAL A 94 1.54 -2.62 -13.56
CA VAL A 94 0.64 -1.70 -14.29
C VAL A 94 1.13 -0.26 -14.29
N GLY A 95 2.22 0.01 -13.58
CA GLY A 95 2.75 1.36 -13.41
C GLY A 95 3.98 1.40 -12.51
N GLN A 96 4.32 2.62 -12.07
CA GLN A 96 5.54 2.87 -11.32
C GLN A 96 5.40 4.06 -10.36
N VAL A 97 6.10 4.00 -9.23
CA VAL A 97 6.30 5.14 -8.33
C VAL A 97 7.26 6.13 -9.00
N ILE A 98 6.82 7.35 -9.23
CA ILE A 98 7.59 8.37 -9.96
C ILE A 98 8.44 9.21 -9.01
N ASP A 99 7.87 9.58 -7.87
CA ASP A 99 8.53 10.47 -6.92
C ASP A 99 8.02 10.22 -5.50
N ARG A 100 8.88 10.52 -4.51
CA ARG A 100 8.57 10.48 -3.09
C ARG A 100 9.02 11.78 -2.45
N LYS A 101 8.11 12.45 -1.74
CA LYS A 101 8.40 13.71 -1.03
C LYS A 101 8.02 13.62 0.43
N LEU A 102 8.94 14.03 1.29
CA LEU A 102 8.62 14.28 2.70
C LEU A 102 7.85 15.59 2.82
N THR A 103 6.81 15.57 3.64
CA THR A 103 5.99 16.74 3.98
C THR A 103 5.91 16.86 5.50
N SER A 104 5.32 17.95 6.00
CA SER A 104 5.08 18.13 7.44
C SER A 104 4.06 17.14 8.03
N LYS A 105 3.28 16.44 7.19
CA LYS A 105 2.20 15.52 7.62
C LYS A 105 2.52 14.05 7.38
N GLY A 106 3.72 13.73 6.87
CA GLY A 106 4.09 12.40 6.43
C GLY A 106 4.72 12.43 5.04
N VAL A 107 4.47 11.42 4.23
CA VAL A 107 5.08 11.22 2.91
C VAL A 107 4.02 11.25 1.82
N THR A 108 4.31 11.96 0.72
CA THR A 108 3.52 11.91 -0.51
C THR A 108 4.28 11.20 -1.61
N PHE A 109 3.58 10.37 -2.35
CA PHE A 109 4.10 9.66 -3.52
C PHE A 109 3.36 10.12 -4.76
N THR A 110 4.09 10.42 -5.82
CA THR A 110 3.51 10.53 -7.15
C THR A 110 3.66 9.17 -7.82
N VAL A 111 2.55 8.59 -8.28
CA VAL A 111 2.56 7.34 -9.02
C VAL A 111 1.99 7.56 -10.41
N ALA A 112 2.50 6.82 -11.39
CA ALA A 112 1.95 6.79 -12.73
C ALA A 112 1.49 5.37 -13.09
N ILE A 113 0.34 5.30 -13.75
CA ILE A 113 -0.28 4.07 -14.24
C ILE A 113 -0.37 4.19 -15.76
N GLU A 114 0.01 3.11 -16.43
CA GLU A 114 0.00 3.04 -17.89
C GLU A 114 -1.40 3.30 -18.45
N PRO A 115 -1.52 3.96 -19.62
CA PRO A 115 -2.81 4.33 -20.19
C PRO A 115 -3.80 3.16 -20.33
N GLN A 116 -3.30 1.99 -20.74
CA GLN A 116 -4.11 0.78 -20.92
C GLN A 116 -4.72 0.22 -19.62
N HIS A 117 -4.16 0.58 -18.45
CA HIS A 117 -4.61 0.12 -17.15
C HIS A 117 -5.41 1.19 -16.38
N ARG A 118 -5.57 2.39 -16.95
CA ARG A 118 -6.24 3.54 -16.34
C ARG A 118 -7.63 3.20 -15.80
N GLU A 119 -8.40 2.41 -16.54
CA GLU A 119 -9.78 2.09 -16.19
C GLU A 119 -9.92 1.15 -14.97
N LEU A 120 -8.85 0.46 -14.59
CA LEU A 120 -8.82 -0.46 -13.46
C LEU A 120 -8.76 0.25 -12.10
N VAL A 121 -8.48 1.56 -12.09
CA VAL A 121 -8.52 2.39 -10.89
C VAL A 121 -9.82 3.18 -10.84
N LYS A 122 -10.56 2.99 -9.74
CA LYS A 122 -11.84 3.63 -9.44
C LYS A 122 -11.77 4.39 -8.11
N GLY A 123 -12.84 5.10 -7.77
CA GLY A 123 -12.89 5.95 -6.57
C GLY A 123 -12.68 5.21 -5.26
N ASP A 124 -13.01 3.92 -5.20
CA ASP A 124 -12.85 3.05 -4.02
C ASP A 124 -11.65 2.09 -4.09
N SER A 125 -10.78 2.22 -5.09
CA SER A 125 -9.51 1.49 -5.14
C SER A 125 -8.63 1.80 -3.93
N LYS A 126 -7.87 0.80 -3.48
CA LYS A 126 -6.96 0.92 -2.33
C LYS A 126 -5.53 0.62 -2.75
N PHE A 127 -4.60 1.36 -2.17
CA PHE A 127 -3.16 1.21 -2.43
C PHE A 127 -2.50 0.70 -1.17
N VAL A 128 -1.76 -0.39 -1.30
CA VAL A 128 -1.20 -1.14 -0.17
C VAL A 128 0.28 -1.35 -0.40
N VAL A 129 1.11 -1.12 0.61
CA VAL A 129 2.54 -1.43 0.54
C VAL A 129 2.71 -2.93 0.27
N ASN A 130 3.51 -3.25 -0.75
CA ASN A 130 3.82 -4.63 -1.14
C ASN A 130 5.16 -5.08 -0.53
N SER A 131 5.33 -4.85 0.78
CA SER A 131 6.57 -5.15 1.50
C SER A 131 6.17 -5.91 2.76
N ARG A 132 6.27 -7.24 2.75
CA ARG A 132 5.93 -8.05 3.92
C ARG A 132 6.94 -9.15 4.13
N VAL A 133 7.90 -8.88 5.00
CA VAL A 133 8.33 -9.90 5.95
C VAL A 133 7.41 -9.74 7.15
N ASP A 134 6.28 -10.43 7.14
CA ASP A 134 5.35 -10.48 8.28
C ASP A 134 5.36 -11.93 8.77
N VAL A 135 6.39 -12.28 9.55
CA VAL A 135 6.58 -13.65 10.03
C VAL A 135 5.66 -13.86 11.22
N LYS A 136 4.49 -14.46 10.98
CA LYS A 136 3.62 -14.93 12.06
C LYS A 136 4.13 -16.28 12.55
N VAL A 137 4.72 -16.29 13.75
CA VAL A 137 5.15 -17.52 14.43
C VAL A 137 4.02 -17.97 15.35
N GLY A 138 3.35 -19.06 14.99
CA GLY A 138 2.33 -19.71 15.83
C GLY A 138 2.83 -21.03 16.41
N MET A 139 2.10 -21.58 17.38
CA MET A 139 2.37 -22.92 17.93
C MET A 139 2.15 -24.04 16.90
N ASP A 140 1.35 -23.78 15.85
CA ASP A 140 1.02 -24.71 14.76
C ASP A 140 2.01 -24.63 13.57
N GLY A 141 3.03 -23.79 13.65
CA GLY A 141 4.06 -23.63 12.61
C GLY A 141 4.15 -22.22 12.03
N VAL A 142 4.91 -22.09 10.94
CA VAL A 142 5.11 -20.82 10.21
C VAL A 142 4.21 -20.82 8.98
N GLU A 143 3.25 -19.90 8.91
CA GLU A 143 2.39 -19.71 7.75
C GLU A 143 2.98 -18.64 6.82
N PHE A 144 3.41 -19.03 5.63
CA PHE A 144 3.89 -18.10 4.59
C PHE A 144 2.73 -17.69 3.68
N LEU A 145 2.08 -16.58 4.00
CA LEU A 145 1.02 -16.00 3.18
C LEU A 145 1.60 -15.15 2.03
N GLY A 146 1.64 -15.74 0.83
CA GLY A 146 1.24 -15.09 -0.43
C GLY A 146 2.03 -13.88 -0.97
N ALA A 147 3.21 -14.13 -1.55
CA ALA A 147 3.74 -13.49 -2.76
C ALA A 147 4.93 -14.34 -3.27
N SER A 148 5.35 -14.21 -4.54
CA SER A 148 6.58 -14.89 -4.99
C SER A 148 7.80 -14.23 -4.33
N ALA A 149 8.88 -14.98 -4.09
CA ALA A 149 10.09 -14.43 -3.45
C ALA A 149 10.64 -13.18 -4.17
N SER A 150 10.45 -13.08 -5.48
CA SER A 150 10.83 -11.92 -6.31
C SER A 150 9.95 -10.68 -6.07
N GLU A 151 8.65 -10.86 -5.78
CA GLU A 151 7.75 -9.75 -5.44
C GLU A 151 8.13 -9.10 -4.10
N TRP A 152 8.63 -9.90 -3.13
CA TRP A 152 9.11 -9.39 -1.84
C TRP A 152 10.36 -8.53 -1.96
N ILE A 153 11.29 -8.93 -2.83
CA ILE A 153 12.58 -8.25 -2.99
C ILE A 153 12.41 -6.92 -3.73
N ASN A 154 11.55 -6.90 -4.74
CA ASN A 154 11.35 -5.71 -5.57
C ASN A 154 10.40 -4.68 -4.91
N GLY A 155 9.61 -5.11 -3.92
CA GLY A 155 8.72 -4.25 -3.14
C GLY A 155 7.63 -3.58 -3.97
N GLY A 156 7.31 -2.33 -3.63
CA GLY A 156 6.39 -1.49 -4.39
C GLY A 156 4.99 -1.37 -3.78
N ILE A 157 4.00 -1.09 -4.63
CA ILE A 157 2.63 -0.78 -4.20
C ILE A 157 1.67 -1.72 -4.91
N ARG A 158 0.89 -2.47 -4.14
CA ARG A 158 -0.20 -3.29 -4.64
C ARG A 158 -1.50 -2.47 -4.71
N ILE A 159 -2.20 -2.57 -5.83
CA ILE A 159 -3.53 -1.99 -6.03
C ILE A 159 -4.56 -3.07 -5.74
N LEU A 160 -5.50 -2.76 -4.85
CA LEU A 160 -6.78 -3.46 -4.75
C LEU A 160 -7.76 -2.71 -5.66
N PRO A 161 -8.25 -3.34 -6.74
CA PRO A 161 -9.17 -2.69 -7.66
C PRO A 161 -10.45 -2.28 -6.94
N GLY A 162 -11.07 -1.22 -7.44
CA GLY A 162 -12.34 -0.72 -6.95
C GLY A 162 -13.45 -0.99 -7.96
N ASP A 163 -14.68 -1.07 -7.49
CA ASP A 163 -15.84 -1.37 -8.36
C ASP A 163 -16.63 -0.11 -8.73
N LYS A 164 -16.45 0.99 -7.98
CA LYS A 164 -17.36 2.16 -8.07
C LYS A 164 -16.70 3.49 -7.74
N GLY A 165 -17.42 4.55 -8.12
CA GLY A 165 -17.04 5.92 -7.84
C GLY A 165 -16.01 6.46 -8.83
N GLU A 166 -16.06 7.77 -8.99
CA GLU A 166 -15.10 8.48 -9.83
C GLU A 166 -13.70 8.45 -9.21
N MET A 167 -12.71 8.34 -10.07
CA MET A 167 -11.31 8.35 -9.69
C MET A 167 -10.96 9.65 -8.96
N LYS A 168 -10.26 9.52 -7.84
CA LYS A 168 -9.83 10.64 -7.00
C LYS A 168 -8.45 11.14 -7.44
N ALA A 169 -8.15 12.40 -7.15
CA ALA A 169 -6.80 12.95 -7.35
C ALA A 169 -5.78 12.42 -6.32
N SER A 170 -6.26 11.98 -5.15
CA SER A 170 -5.43 11.52 -4.04
C SER A 170 -6.04 10.31 -3.34
N TYR A 171 -5.19 9.37 -2.94
CA TYR A 171 -5.56 8.16 -2.20
C TYR A 171 -4.64 7.93 -0.99
N PRO A 172 -5.15 7.32 0.09
CA PRO A 172 -4.31 6.81 1.16
C PRO A 172 -3.45 5.63 0.66
N LEU A 173 -2.18 5.58 1.07
CA LEU A 173 -1.33 4.39 0.97
C LEU A 173 -1.33 3.69 2.33
N TYR A 174 -1.92 2.50 2.37
CA TYR A 174 -2.01 1.69 3.57
C TYR A 174 -0.73 0.90 3.78
N ALA A 175 -0.25 0.87 5.04
CA ALA A 175 0.92 0.11 5.43
C ALA A 175 0.82 -1.38 5.05
N ASN A 176 -0.40 -1.93 5.05
CA ASN A 176 -0.64 -3.34 4.85
C ASN A 176 -2.12 -3.62 4.44
N LEU A 177 -2.40 -4.85 4.00
CA LEU A 177 -3.73 -5.31 3.54
C LEU A 177 -4.81 -5.21 4.63
N GLU A 178 -4.50 -5.55 5.88
CA GLU A 178 -5.45 -5.52 6.99
C GLU A 178 -5.91 -4.08 7.25
N LYS A 179 -4.95 -3.15 7.34
CA LYS A 179 -5.21 -1.71 7.44
C LYS A 179 -6.02 -1.17 6.26
N ALA A 180 -5.77 -1.67 5.05
CA ALA A 180 -6.55 -1.32 3.87
C ALA A 180 -8.01 -1.78 3.97
N LEU A 181 -8.26 -3.00 4.45
CA LEU A 181 -9.60 -3.53 4.66
C LEU A 181 -10.36 -2.76 5.76
N GLU A 182 -9.66 -2.36 6.82
CA GLU A 182 -10.21 -1.54 7.91
C GLU A 182 -10.39 -0.06 7.56
N ASN A 183 -9.85 0.41 6.44
CA ASN A 183 -9.72 1.83 6.11
C ASN A 183 -8.93 2.64 7.16
N SER A 184 -7.99 2.01 7.86
CA SER A 184 -7.18 2.67 8.89
C SER A 184 -5.78 3.01 8.37
N LEU A 185 -5.36 4.26 8.56
CA LEU A 185 -3.98 4.69 8.34
C LEU A 185 -3.13 4.67 9.61
N SER A 186 -3.76 4.43 10.76
CA SER A 186 -3.12 4.46 12.07
C SER A 186 -2.57 3.08 12.42
N ASP A 187 -1.40 3.03 13.05
CA ASP A 187 -0.87 1.79 13.63
C ASP A 187 -1.77 1.28 14.76
N LEU A 188 -2.41 2.19 15.47
CA LEU A 188 -3.42 1.85 16.47
C LEU A 188 -4.66 1.23 15.79
N PRO A 189 -5.14 0.08 16.28
CA PRO A 189 -6.44 -0.46 15.88
C PRO A 189 -7.54 0.57 16.10
N THR A 190 -8.56 0.55 15.25
CA THR A 190 -9.68 1.51 15.39
C THR A 190 -10.66 1.00 16.45
N THR A 191 -10.95 1.81 17.48
CA THR A 191 -11.99 1.49 18.46
C THR A 191 -13.33 1.31 17.75
N THR A 192 -13.82 0.09 17.76
CA THR A 192 -15.13 -0.28 17.17
C THR A 192 -16.21 -0.22 18.23
N VAL A 193 -15.89 -0.63 19.47
CA VAL A 193 -16.82 -0.66 20.59
C VAL A 193 -16.08 -0.21 21.86
N SER A 194 -16.71 0.63 22.68
CA SER A 194 -16.24 0.94 24.02
C SER A 194 -17.18 0.30 25.04
N LEU A 195 -16.62 -0.46 25.98
CA LEU A 195 -17.34 -1.04 27.11
C LEU A 195 -16.97 -0.29 28.39
N SER A 196 -17.86 -0.33 29.38
CA SER A 196 -17.55 0.12 30.73
C SER A 196 -17.82 -0.99 31.74
N ALA A 197 -16.90 -1.17 32.70
CA ALA A 197 -16.99 -2.18 33.74
C ALA A 197 -16.61 -1.57 35.09
N GLU A 198 -17.32 -1.91 36.17
CA GLU A 198 -16.99 -1.41 37.52
C GLU A 198 -15.72 -2.03 38.09
N THR A 199 -15.46 -3.29 37.73
CA THR A 199 -14.23 -4.03 38.05
C THR A 199 -13.56 -4.45 36.76
N LEU A 200 -12.22 -4.44 36.74
CA LEU A 200 -11.47 -4.85 35.57
C LEU A 200 -11.39 -6.39 35.55
N PRO A 201 -11.98 -7.08 34.55
CA PRO A 201 -11.68 -8.50 34.34
C PRO A 201 -10.20 -8.67 33.97
N ASP A 202 -9.66 -9.89 34.01
CA ASP A 202 -8.26 -10.17 33.64
C ASP A 202 -8.02 -9.97 32.11
N VAL A 203 -8.03 -8.70 31.70
CA VAL A 203 -7.89 -8.25 30.33
C VAL A 203 -6.97 -7.03 30.28
N GLN A 204 -6.13 -6.99 29.27
CA GLN A 204 -5.16 -5.93 29.02
C GLN A 204 -5.15 -5.60 27.53
N ALA A 205 -4.43 -4.55 27.14
CA ALA A 205 -4.21 -4.28 25.72
C ALA A 205 -3.60 -5.53 25.04
N GLY A 206 -4.17 -5.93 23.90
CA GLY A 206 -3.83 -7.15 23.17
C GLY A 206 -4.63 -8.41 23.60
N SER A 207 -5.47 -8.35 24.63
CA SER A 207 -6.35 -9.48 24.97
C SER A 207 -7.34 -9.78 23.84
N VAL A 208 -7.52 -11.05 23.51
CA VAL A 208 -8.39 -11.50 22.41
C VAL A 208 -9.87 -11.36 22.77
N VAL A 209 -10.66 -10.82 21.84
CA VAL A 209 -12.12 -10.80 21.92
C VAL A 209 -12.67 -12.03 21.20
N LEU A 210 -13.45 -12.84 21.91
CA LEU A 210 -14.05 -14.07 21.38
C LEU A 210 -15.57 -13.94 21.20
N TYR A 211 -16.09 -14.45 20.09
CA TYR A 211 -17.51 -14.73 19.89
C TYR A 211 -17.70 -16.23 19.63
N ARG A 212 -18.45 -16.92 20.50
CA ARG A 212 -18.66 -18.38 20.39
C ARG A 212 -17.36 -19.19 20.25
N LYS A 213 -16.30 -18.78 20.97
CA LYS A 213 -14.94 -19.34 20.92
C LYS A 213 -14.15 -19.05 19.63
N PHE A 214 -14.67 -18.23 18.73
CA PHE A 214 -13.93 -17.72 17.58
C PHE A 214 -13.36 -16.34 17.91
N GLU A 215 -12.10 -16.10 17.55
CA GLU A 215 -11.49 -14.77 17.62
C GLU A 215 -12.17 -13.82 16.65
N VAL A 216 -12.62 -12.68 17.18
CA VAL A 216 -13.33 -11.64 16.40
C VAL A 216 -12.69 -10.26 16.55
N GLY A 217 -11.71 -10.11 17.42
CA GLY A 217 -11.12 -8.81 17.71
C GLY A 217 -10.12 -8.83 18.85
N GLU A 218 -9.75 -7.65 19.32
CA GLU A 218 -8.79 -7.47 20.42
C GLU A 218 -9.15 -6.25 21.28
N VAL A 219 -8.67 -6.26 22.53
CA VAL A 219 -8.71 -5.11 23.43
C VAL A 219 -7.59 -4.15 23.02
N ILE A 220 -7.96 -2.92 22.68
CA ILE A 220 -7.02 -1.88 22.25
C ILE A 220 -6.40 -1.21 23.47
N THR A 221 -7.23 -0.77 24.40
CA THR A 221 -6.80 -0.03 25.58
C THR A 221 -7.80 -0.21 26.72
N VAL A 222 -7.27 -0.24 27.93
CA VAL A 222 -8.04 -0.19 29.18
C VAL A 222 -7.67 1.09 29.92
N ARG A 223 -8.66 1.91 30.28
CA ARG A 223 -8.47 3.19 30.98
C ARG A 223 -9.22 3.18 32.32
N PRO A 224 -8.52 3.30 33.46
CA PRO A 224 -9.18 3.41 34.75
C PRO A 224 -9.87 4.77 34.90
N ARG A 225 -11.04 4.76 35.53
CA ARG A 225 -11.80 5.92 36.02
C ARG A 225 -12.05 5.75 37.52
N ALA A 226 -12.56 6.79 38.18
CA ALA A 226 -12.75 6.81 39.62
C ALA A 226 -13.52 5.59 40.18
N ASN A 227 -14.54 5.10 39.47
CA ASN A 227 -15.39 3.99 39.91
C ASN A 227 -15.62 2.93 38.80
N ALA A 228 -14.85 2.98 37.72
CA ALA A 228 -15.06 2.11 36.56
C ALA A 228 -13.81 2.03 35.69
N PHE A 229 -13.84 1.18 34.68
CA PHE A 229 -12.86 1.06 33.62
C PHE A 229 -13.56 1.27 32.29
N ASP A 230 -12.95 2.02 31.38
CA ASP A 230 -13.33 2.07 29.98
C ASP A 230 -12.43 1.11 29.20
N ILE A 231 -13.04 0.22 28.43
CA ILE A 231 -12.37 -0.83 27.67
C ILE A 231 -12.70 -0.63 26.19
N ASP A 232 -11.71 -0.23 25.41
CA ASP A 232 -11.85 0.00 23.99
C ASP A 232 -11.50 -1.28 23.22
N LEU A 233 -12.41 -1.73 22.37
CA LEU A 233 -12.29 -2.96 21.60
C LEU A 233 -12.21 -2.66 20.10
N HIS A 234 -11.34 -3.38 19.41
CA HIS A 234 -11.33 -3.46 17.95
C HIS A 234 -12.02 -4.76 17.52
N ILE A 235 -13.00 -4.69 16.63
CA ILE A 235 -13.66 -5.87 16.05
C ILE A 235 -13.32 -5.93 14.56
N LYS A 236 -12.72 -7.04 14.13
CA LYS A 236 -12.23 -7.24 12.75
C LYS A 236 -13.39 -7.20 11.75
N ALA A 237 -13.21 -6.45 10.66
CA ALA A 237 -14.20 -6.35 9.60
C ALA A 237 -14.41 -7.71 8.90
N GLY A 238 -15.68 -8.14 8.74
CA GLY A 238 -16.05 -9.44 8.14
C GLY A 238 -16.71 -10.41 9.13
N VAL A 239 -16.57 -10.16 10.43
CA VAL A 239 -17.47 -10.73 11.45
C VAL A 239 -18.67 -9.79 11.56
N SER A 240 -19.89 -10.31 11.48
CA SER A 240 -21.11 -9.49 11.58
C SER A 240 -21.02 -8.56 12.79
N GLN A 241 -20.94 -7.24 12.55
CA GLN A 241 -20.93 -6.26 13.63
C GLN A 241 -22.20 -6.47 14.48
N PRO A 242 -22.08 -6.60 15.80
CA PRO A 242 -23.25 -6.77 16.64
C PRO A 242 -24.12 -5.52 16.53
N SER A 243 -25.42 -5.73 16.28
CA SER A 243 -26.40 -4.64 16.17
C SER A 243 -26.46 -3.83 17.47
N ASP A 244 -26.96 -2.59 17.42
CA ASP A 244 -27.09 -1.71 18.61
C ASP A 244 -27.83 -2.40 19.78
N GLN A 245 -28.77 -3.30 19.49
CA GLN A 245 -29.43 -4.12 20.51
C GLN A 245 -28.49 -5.16 21.13
N GLN A 246 -27.62 -5.79 20.35
CA GLN A 246 -26.63 -6.75 20.84
C GLN A 246 -25.50 -6.08 21.63
N GLN A 247 -25.11 -4.85 21.27
CA GLN A 247 -24.14 -4.05 22.02
C GLN A 247 -24.66 -3.71 23.43
N ARG A 248 -25.96 -3.40 23.57
CA ARG A 248 -26.60 -3.16 24.88
C ARG A 248 -26.77 -4.43 25.72
N VAL A 249 -26.84 -5.60 25.08
CA VAL A 249 -26.89 -6.91 25.77
C VAL A 249 -25.49 -7.34 26.21
N LEU A 250 -24.44 -7.09 25.41
CA LEU A 250 -23.06 -7.29 25.83
C LEU A 250 -22.72 -6.39 27.02
N GLY A 251 -23.07 -5.09 27.00
CA GLY A 251 -22.86 -4.23 28.16
C GLY A 251 -23.56 -4.70 29.45
N ARG A 252 -24.71 -5.38 29.35
CA ARG A 252 -25.44 -5.91 30.53
C ARG A 252 -24.97 -7.29 30.99
N ARG A 253 -24.66 -8.20 30.07
CA ARG A 253 -24.30 -9.60 30.41
C ARG A 253 -22.94 -9.71 31.09
N TRP A 254 -22.04 -8.75 30.86
CA TRP A 254 -20.75 -8.68 31.54
C TRP A 254 -20.84 -8.13 32.96
N GLY A 255 -21.96 -7.49 33.34
CA GLY A 255 -22.22 -7.07 34.73
C GLY A 255 -22.75 -8.19 35.64
N GLU A 256 -23.27 -9.29 35.08
CA GLU A 256 -23.90 -10.38 35.85
C GLU A 256 -23.02 -11.63 36.01
N SER A 257 -21.86 -11.72 35.34
CA SER A 257 -21.02 -12.93 35.34
C SER A 257 -19.93 -12.95 36.43
N SER A 258 -20.16 -12.29 37.57
CA SER A 258 -19.25 -12.30 38.73
C SER A 258 -19.82 -13.01 39.96
N ALA A 259 -20.82 -13.88 39.80
CA ALA A 259 -21.35 -14.70 40.87
C ALA A 259 -21.60 -16.12 40.38
N GLU A 260 -20.54 -16.93 40.28
CA GLU A 260 -20.56 -18.39 40.41
C GLU A 260 -19.13 -18.93 40.25
N TRP A 261 -18.32 -18.77 41.31
CA TRP A 261 -17.30 -19.72 41.79
C TRP A 261 -17.19 -19.57 43.31
#